data_AF-A0AAD9JZK4-F1
#
_entry.id   AF-A0AAD9JZK4-F1
#
_cell.length_a   1.000
_cell.length_b   1.000
_cell.length_c   1.000
_cell.angle_alpha   90.00
_cell.angle_beta   90.00
_cell.angle_gamma   90.00
#
_symmetry.space_group_name_H-M   'P 1'
#
loop_
_entity.id
_entity.type
_entity.pdbx_description
1 polymer ?
#
loop_
_entity_poly.entity_id
_entity_poly.type
_entity_poly.pdbx_seq_one_letter_code
_entity_poly.pdbx_strand_id
1 'polypeptide(L)'
;MISVFSCFQNQFYVIVVQRPLRADMASELDQAWNFITNFLFSDQSHPQEEHVIHALEILCANEMHQIIEPWFFEIVQQQLCSQVAPQFWSKFETPIPISDVVDHIQSVFDDMYLKLSTYWTSVKQLESIQNYLSAVSNRNRHMQDTKDLHVKLILLFKAILFPVFPKNTRNFQNALQHFFSKAFKAFDVLSRKSAELDSSNETDGDSFNMTDSLTCVGCEEEIENCHCKHIMATFHQLNHQLRDLGLLERLGGEVVSTLIHDRIRQHVELTCKGNFETEYLSTLENWLATKVVGWLELMYGEVQENKSEVKSPIHSHKERLLNLMYETYARIHIDQMFTIIIEYPESLPGLQDLKVCLEKVNLRGVLVQSLRQALETRLLHPGVNTTDILTAYINAIRALRVLDPSGVLLDLV
;
A
#
# COMPACT_ATOMS: atom_id res chain seq x y z
N MET A 1 26.74 -24.30 6.78
CA MET A 1 28.19 -24.32 6.46
C MET A 1 28.47 -25.30 5.33
N ILE A 2 27.99 -25.00 4.13
CA ILE A 2 28.51 -25.64 2.91
C ILE A 2 29.75 -24.84 2.54
N SER A 3 30.86 -25.54 2.31
CA SER A 3 32.18 -24.99 2.07
C SER A 3 32.15 -23.77 1.13
N VAL A 4 32.48 -22.60 1.68
CA VAL A 4 32.74 -21.34 0.93
C VAL A 4 33.76 -21.57 -0.21
N PHE A 5 34.58 -22.62 -0.10
CA PHE A 5 35.56 -23.06 -1.09
C PHE A 5 35.00 -23.54 -2.43
N SER A 6 33.75 -24.02 -2.56
CA SER A 6 33.30 -24.63 -3.82
C SER A 6 32.78 -23.62 -4.86
N CYS A 7 32.19 -22.51 -4.43
CA CYS A 7 31.76 -21.45 -5.36
C CYS A 7 32.94 -20.55 -5.78
N PHE A 8 33.88 -20.30 -4.88
CA PHE A 8 34.99 -19.38 -5.11
C PHE A 8 36.22 -20.02 -5.73
N GLN A 9 36.25 -21.34 -5.90
CA GLN A 9 37.40 -22.04 -6.48
C GLN A 9 37.76 -21.53 -7.88
N ASN A 10 36.84 -20.94 -8.64
CA ASN A 10 37.14 -20.38 -9.97
C ASN A 10 37.61 -18.91 -9.95
N GLN A 11 37.24 -18.09 -8.96
CA GLN A 11 37.73 -16.70 -8.85
C GLN A 11 38.99 -16.58 -7.99
N PHE A 12 39.14 -17.40 -6.94
CA PHE A 12 40.40 -17.55 -6.20
C PHE A 12 41.52 -18.07 -7.13
N TYR A 13 41.22 -18.97 -8.07
CA TYR A 13 42.21 -19.48 -9.01
C TYR A 13 42.79 -18.38 -9.91
N VAL A 14 41.99 -17.38 -10.29
CA VAL A 14 42.45 -16.31 -11.20
C VAL A 14 43.42 -15.35 -10.49
N ILE A 15 43.25 -15.11 -9.18
CA ILE A 15 44.12 -14.22 -8.41
C ILE A 15 45.38 -14.96 -7.92
N VAL A 16 45.26 -16.21 -7.49
CA VAL A 16 46.41 -17.03 -7.01
C VAL A 16 47.37 -17.39 -8.16
N VAL A 17 46.94 -17.38 -9.42
CA VAL A 17 47.79 -17.72 -10.58
C VAL A 17 48.82 -16.62 -10.92
N GLN A 18 48.69 -15.38 -10.41
CA GLN A 18 49.65 -14.30 -10.70
C GLN A 18 50.79 -14.12 -9.69
N ARG A 19 50.74 -14.74 -8.50
CA ARG A 19 51.89 -14.84 -7.58
C ARG A 19 51.78 -16.14 -6.76
N PRO A 20 52.83 -16.99 -6.72
CA PRO A 20 52.81 -18.17 -5.86
C PRO A 20 52.83 -17.72 -4.38
N LEU A 21 51.66 -17.72 -3.75
CA LEU A 21 51.51 -17.49 -2.31
C LEU A 21 52.16 -18.67 -1.56
N ARG A 22 53.09 -18.38 -0.64
CA ARG A 22 53.62 -19.38 0.31
C ARG A 22 52.44 -19.98 1.10
N ALA A 23 52.49 -21.28 1.40
CA ALA A 23 51.43 -22.00 2.12
C ALA A 23 51.00 -21.34 3.45
N ASP A 24 51.94 -20.66 4.12
CA ASP A 24 51.69 -19.92 5.36
C ASP A 24 50.82 -18.66 5.12
N MET A 25 51.02 -17.94 4.00
CA MET A 25 50.21 -16.78 3.63
C MET A 25 48.79 -17.16 3.21
N ALA A 26 48.57 -18.35 2.66
CA ALA A 26 47.24 -18.84 2.32
C ALA A 26 46.41 -19.14 3.58
N SER A 27 47.04 -19.70 4.62
CA SER A 27 46.40 -19.92 5.93
C SER A 27 46.05 -18.62 6.65
N GLU A 28 46.94 -17.62 6.61
CA GLU A 28 46.68 -16.29 7.18
C GLU A 28 45.57 -15.54 6.41
N LEU A 29 45.52 -15.67 5.09
CA LEU A 29 44.45 -15.11 4.26
C LEU A 29 43.10 -15.78 4.55
N ASP A 30 43.06 -17.11 4.67
CA ASP A 30 41.84 -17.85 5.02
C ASP A 30 41.36 -17.50 6.43
N GLN A 31 42.26 -17.31 7.39
CA GLN A 31 41.91 -16.87 8.75
C GLN A 31 41.36 -15.45 8.76
N ALA A 32 42.01 -14.52 8.05
CA ALA A 32 41.55 -13.13 7.91
C ALA A 32 40.19 -13.05 7.21
N TRP A 33 39.99 -13.84 6.15
CA TRP A 33 38.71 -13.92 5.44
C TRP A 33 37.62 -14.49 6.34
N ASN A 34 37.85 -15.64 6.98
CA ASN A 34 36.87 -16.25 7.89
C ASN A 34 36.53 -15.36 9.09
N PHE A 35 37.49 -14.56 9.57
CA PHE A 35 37.24 -13.58 10.62
C PHE A 35 36.30 -12.46 10.14
N ILE A 36 36.53 -11.93 8.93
CA ILE A 36 35.67 -10.90 8.33
C ILE A 36 34.29 -11.45 7.96
N THR A 37 34.19 -12.70 7.48
CA THR A 37 32.89 -13.33 7.23
C THR A 37 32.10 -13.49 8.52
N ASN A 38 32.75 -13.92 9.60
CA ASN A 38 32.10 -14.06 10.89
C ASN A 38 31.72 -12.71 11.48
N PHE A 39 32.56 -11.69 11.31
CA PHE A 39 32.27 -10.33 11.74
C PHE A 39 31.03 -9.76 11.04
N LEU A 40 30.92 -9.92 9.71
CA LEU A 40 29.79 -9.42 8.92
C LEU A 40 28.45 -10.08 9.24
N PHE A 41 28.45 -11.33 9.73
CA PHE A 41 27.21 -12.08 10.02
C PHE A 41 27.02 -12.35 11.52
N SER A 42 27.82 -11.72 12.40
CA SER A 42 27.69 -11.85 13.86
C SER A 42 26.98 -10.64 14.46
N ASP A 43 26.06 -10.92 15.39
CA ASP A 43 25.38 -9.93 16.23
C ASP A 43 26.30 -9.28 17.29
N GLN A 44 27.60 -9.61 17.32
CA GLN A 44 28.49 -9.10 18.35
C GLN A 44 28.80 -7.61 18.14
N SER A 45 28.20 -6.81 19.02
CA SER A 45 28.33 -5.37 19.23
C SER A 45 29.69 -4.90 19.75
N HIS A 46 30.65 -5.82 19.95
CA HIS A 46 32.02 -5.47 20.34
C HIS A 46 33.01 -5.86 19.24
N PRO A 47 33.45 -4.89 18.44
CA PRO A 47 34.55 -5.12 17.54
C PRO A 47 35.82 -5.31 18.37
N GLN A 48 36.51 -6.43 18.17
CA GLN A 48 37.95 -6.38 18.31
C GLN A 48 38.48 -5.56 17.13
N GLU A 49 38.33 -4.23 17.18
CA GLU A 49 38.66 -3.30 16.08
C GLU A 49 40.08 -3.56 15.58
N GLU A 50 41.02 -3.84 16.48
CA GLU A 50 42.41 -4.17 16.17
C GLU A 50 42.56 -5.43 15.31
N HIS A 51 41.75 -6.48 15.56
CA HIS A 51 41.79 -7.72 14.78
C HIS A 51 41.07 -7.58 13.44
N VAL A 52 40.01 -6.77 13.37
CA VAL A 52 39.33 -6.44 12.10
C VAL A 52 40.27 -5.62 11.21
N ILE A 53 40.94 -4.63 11.79
CA ILE A 53 41.94 -3.78 11.11
C ILE A 53 43.09 -4.64 10.59
N HIS A 54 43.66 -5.51 11.42
CA HIS A 54 44.74 -6.42 11.01
C HIS A 54 44.30 -7.36 9.88
N ALA A 55 43.08 -7.92 9.95
CA ALA A 55 42.55 -8.77 8.88
C ALA A 55 42.35 -7.98 7.57
N LEU A 56 41.86 -6.74 7.66
CA LEU A 56 41.69 -5.86 6.50
C LEU A 56 43.02 -5.42 5.89
N GLU A 57 44.07 -5.19 6.69
CA GLU A 57 45.42 -4.87 6.21
C GLU A 57 46.02 -6.04 5.40
N ILE A 58 45.84 -7.28 5.87
CA ILE A 58 46.22 -8.50 5.14
C ILE A 58 45.45 -8.60 3.81
N LEU A 59 44.14 -8.31 3.80
CA LEU A 59 43.34 -8.34 2.58
C LEU A 59 43.67 -7.20 1.61
N CYS A 60 44.02 -6.02 2.12
CA CYS A 60 44.46 -4.87 1.31
C CYS A 60 45.79 -5.15 0.61
N ALA A 61 46.74 -5.75 1.33
CA ALA A 61 48.04 -6.14 0.77
C ALA A 61 47.91 -7.14 -0.41
N ASN A 62 46.79 -7.86 -0.48
CA ASN A 62 46.48 -8.85 -1.52
C ASN A 62 45.36 -8.42 -2.49
N GLU A 63 44.98 -7.13 -2.50
CA GLU A 63 43.95 -6.55 -3.38
C GLU A 63 42.52 -7.16 -3.25
N MET A 64 42.25 -8.00 -2.25
CA MET A 64 40.94 -8.67 -2.07
C MET A 64 39.85 -7.78 -1.45
N HIS A 65 40.18 -6.56 -1.07
CA HIS A 65 39.24 -5.58 -0.50
C HIS A 65 38.05 -5.24 -1.42
N GLN A 66 38.22 -5.35 -2.75
CA GLN A 66 37.16 -5.08 -3.74
C GLN A 66 36.13 -6.20 -3.86
N ILE A 67 36.46 -7.41 -3.39
CA ILE A 67 35.62 -8.60 -3.51
C ILE A 67 34.61 -8.68 -2.36
N ILE A 68 34.87 -8.02 -1.24
CA ILE A 68 34.06 -8.10 -0.01
C ILE A 68 32.61 -7.61 -0.24
N GLU A 69 32.41 -6.48 -0.93
CA GLU A 69 31.07 -5.97 -1.22
C GLU A 69 30.27 -6.89 -2.17
N PRO A 70 30.77 -7.26 -3.37
CA PRO A 70 30.08 -8.19 -4.26
C PRO A 70 29.80 -9.55 -3.60
N TRP A 71 30.78 -10.08 -2.86
CA TRP A 71 30.66 -11.34 -2.14
C TRP A 71 29.56 -11.30 -1.07
N PHE A 72 29.49 -10.21 -0.30
CA PHE A 72 28.45 -10.03 0.71
C PHE A 72 27.06 -10.07 0.08
N PHE A 73 26.84 -9.30 -0.99
CA PHE A 73 25.54 -9.28 -1.67
C PHE A 73 25.19 -10.61 -2.33
N GLU A 74 26.17 -11.34 -2.88
CA GLU A 74 25.94 -12.68 -3.45
C GLU A 74 25.51 -13.69 -2.37
N ILE A 75 26.14 -13.67 -1.20
CA ILE A 75 25.74 -14.53 -0.08
C ILE A 75 24.36 -14.15 0.44
N VAL A 76 24.10 -12.86 0.66
CA VAL A 76 22.78 -12.39 1.10
C VAL A 76 21.72 -12.82 0.09
N GLN A 77 21.96 -12.65 -1.21
CA GLN A 77 21.07 -13.14 -2.26
C GLN A 77 20.85 -14.66 -2.17
N GLN A 78 21.90 -15.45 -1.97
CA GLN A 78 21.77 -16.90 -1.84
C GLN A 78 20.97 -17.31 -0.60
N GLN A 79 21.18 -16.66 0.54
CA GLN A 79 20.42 -16.91 1.78
C GLN A 79 18.95 -16.52 1.62
N LEU A 80 18.67 -15.37 0.98
CA LEU A 80 17.31 -14.93 0.69
C LEU A 80 16.57 -15.90 -0.24
N CYS A 81 17.22 -16.36 -1.31
CA CYS A 81 16.62 -17.30 -2.26
C CYS A 81 16.42 -18.70 -1.68
N SER A 82 17.35 -19.20 -0.87
CA SER A 82 17.34 -20.60 -0.39
C SER A 82 16.55 -20.80 0.90
N GLN A 83 16.50 -19.80 1.78
CA GLN A 83 15.90 -19.94 3.11
C GLN A 83 14.75 -18.96 3.35
N VAL A 84 14.97 -17.66 3.14
CA VAL A 84 13.99 -16.65 3.57
C VAL A 84 12.75 -16.63 2.68
N ALA A 85 12.91 -16.59 1.36
CA ALA A 85 11.78 -16.57 0.44
C ALA A 85 10.93 -17.85 0.49
N PRO A 86 11.50 -19.08 0.47
CA PRO A 86 10.71 -20.30 0.58
C PRO A 86 9.96 -20.42 1.91
N GLN A 87 10.60 -20.07 3.03
CA GLN A 87 9.94 -20.08 4.35
C GLN A 87 8.82 -19.05 4.48
N PHE A 88 8.94 -17.90 3.81
CA PHE A 88 7.87 -16.91 3.76
C PHE A 88 6.69 -17.44 2.91
N TRP A 89 6.96 -17.91 1.71
CA TRP A 89 5.92 -18.34 0.76
C TRP A 89 5.23 -19.65 1.14
N SER A 90 5.88 -20.53 1.91
CA SER A 90 5.26 -21.75 2.44
C SER A 90 4.11 -21.44 3.41
N LYS A 91 4.18 -20.30 4.12
CA LYS A 91 3.13 -19.85 5.05
C LYS A 91 1.85 -19.34 4.34
N PHE A 92 1.84 -19.28 3.01
CA PHE A 92 0.71 -18.84 2.18
C PHE A 92 0.26 -19.91 1.16
N GLU A 93 0.73 -21.16 1.29
CA GLU A 93 0.30 -22.26 0.42
C GLU A 93 -1.18 -22.58 0.58
N THR A 94 -1.71 -22.48 1.80
CA THR A 94 -3.13 -22.68 2.10
C THR A 94 -3.86 -21.34 2.30
N PRO A 95 -5.17 -21.28 1.99
CA PRO A 95 -5.98 -20.11 2.29
C PRO A 95 -6.12 -19.95 3.81
N ILE A 96 -5.83 -18.76 4.30
CA ILE A 96 -5.91 -18.44 5.73
C ILE A 96 -7.37 -18.11 6.08
N PRO A 97 -7.94 -18.67 7.18
CA PRO A 97 -9.29 -18.32 7.64
C PRO A 97 -9.40 -16.83 7.98
N ILE A 98 -10.55 -16.21 7.68
CA ILE A 98 -10.79 -14.76 7.84
C ILE A 98 -10.62 -14.30 9.31
N SER A 99 -10.90 -15.17 10.28
CA SER A 99 -10.71 -14.91 11.72
C SER A 99 -9.24 -14.70 12.08
N ASP A 100 -8.36 -15.53 11.51
CA ASP A 100 -6.98 -15.67 11.97
C ASP A 100 -6.00 -14.82 11.15
N VAL A 101 -6.50 -14.12 10.12
CA VAL A 101 -5.68 -13.31 9.19
C VAL A 101 -4.81 -12.30 9.92
N VAL A 102 -5.34 -11.66 10.96
CA VAL A 102 -4.63 -10.59 11.70
C VAL A 102 -3.41 -11.15 12.42
N ASP A 103 -3.60 -12.20 13.20
CA ASP A 103 -2.52 -12.80 13.99
C ASP A 103 -1.51 -13.57 13.11
N HIS A 104 -1.99 -14.23 12.04
CA HIS A 104 -1.12 -14.90 11.08
C HIS A 104 -0.23 -13.91 10.35
N ILE A 105 -0.77 -12.80 9.85
CA ILE A 105 0.01 -11.75 9.19
C ILE A 105 1.02 -11.15 10.18
N GLN A 106 0.60 -10.84 11.41
CA GLN A 106 1.51 -10.32 12.43
C GLN A 106 2.72 -11.26 12.65
N SER A 107 2.47 -12.54 12.92
CA SER A 107 3.54 -13.52 13.15
C SER A 107 4.46 -13.70 11.94
N VAL A 108 3.90 -13.71 10.72
CA VAL A 108 4.67 -13.86 9.48
C VAL A 108 5.59 -12.66 9.25
N PHE A 109 5.06 -11.45 9.39
CA PHE A 109 5.83 -10.23 9.18
C PHE A 109 6.84 -9.98 10.31
N ASP A 110 6.54 -10.38 11.55
CA ASP A 110 7.50 -10.34 12.67
C ASP A 110 8.70 -11.27 12.44
N ASP A 111 8.48 -12.52 12.04
CA ASP A 111 9.56 -13.47 11.71
C ASP A 111 10.39 -12.98 10.51
N MET A 112 9.72 -12.41 9.50
CA MET A 112 10.41 -11.82 8.35
C MET A 112 11.22 -10.59 8.76
N TYR A 113 10.67 -9.69 9.57
CA TYR A 113 11.34 -8.48 10.03
C TYR A 113 12.56 -8.81 10.88
N LEU A 114 12.47 -9.80 11.79
CA LEU A 114 13.62 -10.25 12.58
C LEU A 114 14.74 -10.79 11.69
N LYS A 115 14.42 -11.68 10.73
CA LYS A 115 15.41 -12.26 9.80
C LYS A 115 16.00 -11.25 8.84
N LEU A 116 15.22 -10.23 8.46
CA LEU A 116 15.70 -9.20 7.57
C LEU A 116 16.56 -8.21 8.35
N SER A 117 16.10 -7.68 9.48
CA SER A 117 16.82 -6.66 10.27
C SER A 117 18.25 -7.05 10.68
N THR A 118 18.59 -8.34 10.78
CA THR A 118 19.97 -8.80 10.98
C THR A 118 20.90 -8.45 9.81
N TYR A 119 20.41 -8.36 8.58
CA TYR A 119 21.23 -7.88 7.46
C TYR A 119 21.54 -6.37 7.55
N TRP A 120 20.81 -5.60 8.38
CA TRP A 120 21.01 -4.16 8.50
C TRP A 120 22.21 -3.89 9.41
N THR A 121 22.37 -4.72 10.45
CA THR A 121 23.59 -4.71 11.26
C THR A 121 24.79 -5.15 10.44
N SER A 122 24.64 -6.19 9.60
CA SER A 122 25.67 -6.63 8.65
C SER A 122 26.07 -5.53 7.65
N VAL A 123 25.11 -4.78 7.10
CA VAL A 123 25.41 -3.66 6.19
C VAL A 123 26.12 -2.52 6.93
N LYS A 124 25.72 -2.19 8.16
CA LYS A 124 26.43 -1.18 8.98
C LYS A 124 27.88 -1.60 9.27
N GLN A 125 28.12 -2.89 9.50
CA GLN A 125 29.46 -3.45 9.66
C GLN A 125 30.26 -3.40 8.34
N LEU A 126 29.60 -3.62 7.19
CA LEU A 126 30.23 -3.47 5.89
C LEU A 126 30.57 -2.00 5.59
N GLU A 127 29.71 -1.06 5.98
CA GLU A 127 29.95 0.38 5.88
C GLU A 127 31.13 0.82 6.74
N SER A 128 31.27 0.30 7.98
CA SER A 128 32.43 0.61 8.83
C SER A 128 33.74 0.11 8.21
N ILE A 129 33.71 -1.09 7.61
CA ILE A 129 34.83 -1.65 6.84
C ILE A 129 35.16 -0.78 5.62
N GLN A 130 34.16 -0.37 4.83
CA GLN A 130 34.38 0.51 3.66
C GLN A 130 34.92 1.88 4.06
N ASN A 131 34.46 2.45 5.18
CA ASN A 131 34.97 3.71 5.72
C ASN A 131 36.43 3.57 6.19
N TYR A 132 36.81 2.43 6.78
CA TYR A 132 38.20 2.15 7.12
C TYR A 132 39.08 2.02 5.87
N LEU A 133 38.62 1.27 4.86
CA LEU A 133 39.34 1.07 3.60
C LEU A 133 39.51 2.37 2.80
N SER A 134 38.53 3.28 2.83
CA SER A 134 38.64 4.59 2.20
C SER A 134 39.63 5.51 2.94
N ALA A 135 39.67 5.45 4.27
CA ALA A 135 40.64 6.18 5.09
C ALA A 135 42.09 5.71 4.86
N VAL A 136 42.32 4.40 4.70
CA VAL A 136 43.66 3.83 4.45
C VAL A 136 44.14 4.08 3.02
N SER A 137 43.22 4.08 2.04
CA SER A 137 43.60 4.17 0.62
C SER A 137 43.86 5.59 0.10
N ASN A 138 43.56 6.64 0.89
CA ASN A 138 43.74 8.07 0.56
C ASN A 138 43.32 8.45 -0.87
N ARG A 139 42.38 7.69 -1.45
CA ARG A 139 41.76 8.00 -2.73
C ARG A 139 40.54 8.81 -2.40
N ASN A 140 40.61 10.11 -2.71
CA ASN A 140 39.43 10.95 -2.93
C ASN A 140 38.54 10.26 -3.99
N ARG A 141 37.72 9.32 -3.57
CA ARG A 141 36.52 8.91 -4.27
C ARG A 141 35.37 9.41 -3.42
N HIS A 142 34.63 10.31 -4.05
CA HIS A 142 33.40 10.96 -3.62
C HIS A 142 32.65 10.28 -2.46
N MET A 143 32.23 11.10 -1.49
CA MET A 143 31.26 10.80 -0.43
C MET A 143 29.87 10.36 -0.97
N GLN A 144 29.78 9.36 -1.85
CA GLN A 144 28.54 9.00 -2.55
C GLN A 144 27.97 7.61 -2.26
N ASP A 145 28.71 6.65 -1.69
CA ASP A 145 28.28 5.23 -1.75
C ASP A 145 27.66 4.62 -0.47
N THR A 146 27.52 5.34 0.65
CA THR A 146 26.87 4.76 1.87
C THR A 146 25.36 4.62 1.73
N LYS A 147 24.70 5.57 1.05
CA LYS A 147 23.26 5.45 0.74
C LYS A 147 22.99 4.33 -0.29
N ASP A 148 23.99 3.99 -1.10
CA ASP A 148 23.83 2.99 -2.16
C ASP A 148 23.76 1.56 -1.62
N LEU A 149 24.49 1.21 -0.55
CA LEU A 149 24.46 -0.15 0.01
C LEU A 149 23.10 -0.52 0.59
N HIS A 150 22.55 0.37 1.43
CA HIS A 150 21.20 0.19 1.98
C HIS A 150 20.14 0.15 0.87
N VAL A 151 20.24 1.00 -0.15
CA VAL A 151 19.31 0.98 -1.31
C VAL A 151 19.46 -0.30 -2.13
N LYS A 152 20.69 -0.76 -2.41
CA LYS A 152 20.96 -2.04 -3.09
C LYS A 152 20.35 -3.21 -2.32
N LEU A 153 20.49 -3.21 -1.00
CA LEU A 153 19.91 -4.25 -0.14
C LEU A 153 18.37 -4.24 -0.22
N ILE A 154 17.73 -3.07 -0.13
CA ILE A 154 16.27 -2.92 -0.29
C ILE A 154 15.81 -3.41 -1.67
N LEU A 155 16.56 -3.09 -2.73
CA LEU A 155 16.26 -3.57 -4.09
C LEU A 155 16.38 -5.09 -4.20
N LEU A 156 17.37 -5.71 -3.53
CA LEU A 156 17.50 -7.16 -3.46
C LEU A 156 16.31 -7.81 -2.74
N PHE A 157 15.83 -7.25 -1.63
CA PHE A 157 14.62 -7.75 -0.97
C PHE A 157 13.41 -7.65 -1.89
N LYS A 158 13.23 -6.52 -2.57
CA LYS A 158 12.13 -6.31 -3.53
C LYS A 158 12.17 -7.35 -4.66
N ALA A 159 13.36 -7.61 -5.21
CA ALA A 159 13.55 -8.52 -6.34
C ALA A 159 13.36 -9.99 -5.95
N ILE A 160 13.84 -10.41 -4.78
CA ILE A 160 13.90 -11.83 -4.38
C ILE A 160 12.64 -12.27 -3.62
N LEU A 161 12.11 -11.44 -2.72
CA LEU A 161 10.92 -11.80 -1.94
C LEU A 161 9.65 -11.64 -2.77
N PHE A 162 9.58 -10.64 -3.64
CA PHE A 162 8.39 -10.34 -4.44
C PHE A 162 8.67 -10.28 -5.95
N PRO A 163 9.24 -11.36 -6.53
CA PRO A 163 9.31 -11.51 -7.97
C PRO A 163 7.88 -11.55 -8.52
N VAL A 164 7.71 -11.17 -9.79
CA VAL A 164 6.39 -10.83 -10.35
C VAL A 164 5.38 -11.99 -10.30
N PHE A 165 5.79 -13.26 -10.10
CA PHE A 165 4.86 -14.40 -10.16
C PHE A 165 5.22 -15.65 -9.31
N PRO A 166 5.18 -15.64 -7.96
CA PRO A 166 4.98 -16.87 -7.22
C PRO A 166 3.53 -17.35 -7.31
N LYS A 167 3.31 -18.66 -7.42
CA LYS A 167 1.97 -19.29 -7.48
C LYS A 167 1.08 -18.95 -6.27
N ASN A 168 1.69 -18.61 -5.14
CA ASN A 168 1.02 -18.33 -3.87
C ASN A 168 0.64 -16.84 -3.71
N THR A 169 0.95 -15.98 -4.70
CA THR A 169 0.71 -14.53 -4.66
C THR A 169 -0.75 -14.19 -4.40
N ARG A 170 -1.69 -14.97 -4.96
CA ARG A 170 -3.12 -14.69 -4.83
C ARG A 170 -3.63 -14.85 -3.40
N ASN A 171 -3.21 -15.90 -2.70
CA ASN A 171 -3.61 -16.14 -1.30
C ASN A 171 -3.05 -15.04 -0.40
N PHE A 172 -1.79 -14.66 -0.63
CA PHE A 172 -1.14 -13.55 0.07
C PHE A 172 -1.85 -12.21 -0.20
N GLN A 173 -2.13 -11.86 -1.46
CA GLN A 173 -2.83 -10.63 -1.83
C GLN A 173 -4.24 -10.58 -1.22
N ASN A 174 -4.98 -11.69 -1.25
CA ASN A 174 -6.30 -11.77 -0.62
C ASN A 174 -6.19 -11.58 0.90
N ALA A 175 -5.25 -12.25 1.57
CA ALA A 175 -5.06 -12.10 3.02
C ALA A 175 -4.69 -10.65 3.38
N LEU A 176 -3.79 -10.03 2.60
CA LEU A 176 -3.38 -8.64 2.80
C LEU A 176 -4.56 -7.68 2.55
N GLN A 177 -5.37 -7.91 1.51
CA GLN A 177 -6.58 -7.14 1.24
C GLN A 177 -7.62 -7.27 2.36
N HIS A 178 -7.84 -8.48 2.88
CA HIS A 178 -8.73 -8.70 4.02
C HIS A 178 -8.21 -7.99 5.28
N PHE A 179 -6.91 -8.04 5.55
CA PHE A 179 -6.30 -7.34 6.68
C PHE A 179 -6.46 -5.82 6.58
N PHE A 180 -6.05 -5.21 5.46
CA PHE A 180 -6.21 -3.76 5.27
C PHE A 180 -7.68 -3.35 5.30
N SER A 181 -8.59 -4.18 4.77
CA SER A 181 -10.04 -3.93 4.82
C SER A 181 -10.58 -3.95 6.25
N LYS A 182 -10.15 -4.91 7.08
CA LYS A 182 -10.46 -4.95 8.52
C LYS A 182 -9.84 -3.76 9.26
N ALA A 183 -8.60 -3.40 8.96
CA ALA A 183 -7.92 -2.26 9.57
C ALA A 183 -8.63 -0.93 9.26
N PHE A 184 -9.07 -0.72 8.01
CA PHE A 184 -9.86 0.46 7.64
C PHE A 184 -11.21 0.51 8.38
N LYS A 185 -11.93 -0.61 8.46
CA LYS A 185 -13.19 -0.68 9.21
C LYS A 185 -12.97 -0.41 10.71
N ALA A 186 -11.92 -0.97 11.30
CA ALA A 186 -11.54 -0.71 12.69
C ALA A 186 -11.20 0.77 12.91
N PHE A 187 -10.47 1.40 11.99
CA PHE A 187 -10.18 2.83 12.00
C PHE A 187 -11.46 3.69 11.94
N ASP A 188 -12.40 3.37 11.04
CA ASP A 188 -13.67 4.10 10.93
C ASP A 188 -14.48 4.01 12.23
N VAL A 189 -14.60 2.81 12.84
CA VAL A 189 -15.26 2.64 14.14
C VAL A 189 -14.58 3.43 15.25
N LEU A 190 -13.25 3.40 15.34
CA LEU A 190 -12.51 4.13 16.37
C LEU A 190 -12.62 5.64 16.20
N SER A 191 -12.58 6.13 14.96
CA SER A 191 -12.72 7.56 14.66
C SER A 191 -14.13 8.09 14.91
N ARG A 192 -15.17 7.24 14.89
CA ARG A 192 -16.53 7.60 15.32
C ARG A 192 -16.64 7.66 16.84
N LYS A 193 -16.10 6.65 17.55
CA LYS A 193 -16.08 6.63 19.03
C LYS A 193 -15.35 7.82 19.64
N SER A 194 -14.27 8.30 19.01
CA SER A 194 -13.59 9.52 19.45
C SER A 194 -14.44 10.78 19.22
N ALA A 195 -15.16 10.86 18.10
CA ALA A 195 -16.02 12.01 17.81
C ALA A 195 -17.22 12.11 18.76
N GLU A 196 -17.82 10.98 19.14
CA GLU A 196 -18.94 10.91 20.09
C GLU A 196 -18.56 11.33 21.52
N LEU A 197 -17.30 11.13 21.93
CA LEU A 197 -16.77 11.58 23.22
C LEU A 197 -16.56 13.11 23.26
N ASP A 198 -16.18 13.69 22.12
CA ASP A 198 -15.95 15.13 21.97
C ASP A 198 -17.24 15.92 21.72
N SER A 199 -18.29 15.30 21.17
CA SER A 199 -19.58 15.93 20.86
C SER A 199 -20.63 15.80 21.98
N SER A 200 -20.21 15.82 23.25
CA SER A 200 -21.12 15.81 24.40
C SER A 200 -21.80 17.17 24.65
N ASN A 201 -22.17 17.89 23.58
CA ASN A 201 -23.14 18.98 23.62
C ASN A 201 -23.82 19.14 22.25
N GLU A 202 -25.15 19.01 22.29
CA GLU A 202 -26.18 19.40 21.31
C GLU A 202 -26.57 18.39 20.21
N THR A 203 -27.86 18.03 20.29
CA THR A 203 -28.70 17.16 19.47
C THR A 203 -29.09 17.79 18.13
N ASP A 204 -29.09 17.04 17.02
CA ASP A 204 -30.29 16.70 16.24
C ASP A 204 -29.98 15.93 14.95
N GLY A 205 -30.82 14.92 14.66
CA GLY A 205 -31.30 14.59 13.31
C GLY A 205 -30.38 13.86 12.33
N ASP A 206 -30.20 12.55 12.52
CA ASP A 206 -30.30 11.48 11.49
C ASP A 206 -29.50 10.23 11.89
N SER A 207 -29.95 9.57 12.96
CA SER A 207 -29.54 8.20 13.27
C SER A 207 -30.34 7.20 12.43
N PHE A 208 -30.11 7.18 11.12
CA PHE A 208 -30.65 6.13 10.28
C PHE A 208 -29.83 4.83 10.47
N ASN A 209 -30.40 3.90 11.26
CA ASN A 209 -30.15 2.46 11.32
C ASN A 209 -28.71 1.94 11.49
N MET A 210 -28.23 1.72 12.72
CA MET A 210 -27.20 0.71 13.04
C MET A 210 -27.22 0.25 14.52
N THR A 211 -28.39 0.03 15.12
CA THR A 211 -28.51 -0.43 16.53
C THR A 211 -28.93 -1.90 16.71
N ASP A 212 -29.17 -2.65 15.63
CA ASP A 212 -29.63 -4.06 15.71
C ASP A 212 -28.55 -5.12 15.38
N SER A 213 -27.28 -4.72 15.23
CA SER A 213 -26.19 -5.68 15.02
C SER A 213 -25.48 -5.95 16.35
N LEU A 214 -25.62 -7.16 16.91
CA LEU A 214 -24.85 -7.64 18.06
C LEU A 214 -23.34 -7.76 17.77
N THR A 215 -22.92 -7.51 16.54
CA THR A 215 -21.53 -7.59 16.09
C THR A 215 -20.97 -6.22 15.71
N CYS A 216 -19.69 -6.03 16.01
CA CYS A 216 -18.92 -4.85 15.71
C CYS A 216 -18.73 -4.72 14.20
N VAL A 217 -19.15 -3.59 13.63
CA VAL A 217 -18.96 -3.23 12.21
C VAL A 217 -17.47 -3.21 11.78
N GLY A 218 -16.56 -3.08 12.77
CA GLY A 218 -15.12 -3.05 12.58
C GLY A 218 -14.48 -4.43 12.44
N CYS A 219 -14.56 -5.23 13.51
CA CYS A 219 -13.90 -6.53 13.63
C CYS A 219 -14.81 -7.73 13.33
N GLU A 220 -16.10 -7.50 13.09
CA GLU A 220 -17.14 -8.52 12.82
C GLU A 220 -17.37 -9.49 13.99
N GLU A 221 -16.84 -9.19 15.16
CA GLU A 221 -17.03 -9.93 16.42
C GLU A 221 -18.08 -9.29 17.31
N GLU A 222 -18.54 -9.99 18.34
CA GLU A 222 -19.48 -9.46 19.32
C GLU A 222 -18.99 -8.12 19.91
N ILE A 223 -19.92 -7.17 20.11
CA ILE A 223 -19.58 -5.81 20.59
C ILE A 223 -18.78 -5.84 21.90
N GLU A 224 -19.03 -6.82 22.76
CA GLU A 224 -18.36 -7.03 24.05
C GLU A 224 -16.89 -7.48 23.91
N ASN A 225 -16.55 -8.19 22.82
CA ASN A 225 -15.21 -8.72 22.53
C ASN A 225 -14.57 -8.01 21.33
N CYS A 226 -14.70 -6.68 21.27
CA CYS A 226 -14.20 -5.92 20.13
C CYS A 226 -12.66 -5.87 20.06
N HIS A 227 -12.05 -6.51 19.05
CA HIS A 227 -10.60 -6.49 18.80
C HIS A 227 -10.09 -5.31 17.95
N CYS A 228 -10.88 -4.24 17.74
CA CYS A 228 -10.47 -3.12 16.87
C CYS A 228 -9.18 -2.41 17.32
N LYS A 229 -8.91 -2.36 18.63
CA LYS A 229 -7.66 -1.77 19.16
C LYS A 229 -6.44 -2.63 18.82
N HIS A 230 -6.57 -3.95 18.92
CA HIS A 230 -5.52 -4.91 18.55
C HIS A 230 -5.22 -4.82 17.05
N ILE A 231 -6.25 -4.84 16.20
CA ILE A 231 -6.12 -4.70 14.75
C ILE A 231 -5.34 -3.42 14.39
N MET A 232 -5.66 -2.29 15.03
CA MET A 232 -4.93 -1.04 14.79
C MET A 232 -3.48 -1.08 15.28
N ALA A 233 -3.20 -1.71 16.43
CA ALA A 233 -1.83 -1.88 16.92
C ALA A 233 -1.00 -2.73 15.94
N THR A 234 -1.53 -3.87 15.50
CA THR A 234 -0.92 -4.73 14.49
C THR A 234 -0.72 -4.00 13.16
N PHE A 235 -1.68 -3.17 12.75
CA PHE A 235 -1.57 -2.34 11.56
C PHE A 235 -0.43 -1.32 11.66
N HIS A 236 -0.30 -0.63 12.79
CA HIS A 236 0.82 0.30 13.00
C HIS A 236 2.18 -0.43 12.99
N GLN A 237 2.27 -1.57 13.67
CA GLN A 237 3.47 -2.40 13.70
C GLN A 237 3.86 -2.88 12.29
N LEU A 238 2.91 -3.42 11.53
CA LEU A 238 3.15 -3.90 10.17
C LEU A 238 3.56 -2.76 9.24
N ASN A 239 2.90 -1.60 9.32
CA ASN A 239 3.26 -0.46 8.50
C ASN A 239 4.65 0.07 8.83
N HIS A 240 5.03 0.09 10.11
CA HIS A 240 6.38 0.45 10.54
C HIS A 240 7.42 -0.53 9.96
N GLN A 241 7.20 -1.84 10.12
CA GLN A 241 8.09 -2.87 9.58
C GLN A 241 8.22 -2.78 8.06
N LEU A 242 7.10 -2.63 7.34
CA LEU A 242 7.12 -2.50 5.89
C LEU A 242 7.81 -1.22 5.42
N ARG A 243 7.71 -0.13 6.19
CA ARG A 243 8.38 1.14 5.89
C ARG A 243 9.89 1.02 6.10
N ASP A 244 10.31 0.43 7.21
CA ASP A 244 11.73 0.19 7.52
C ASP A 244 12.40 -0.73 6.50
N LEU A 245 11.66 -1.73 6.01
CA LEU A 245 12.12 -2.63 4.96
C LEU A 245 12.05 -2.01 3.55
N GLY A 246 11.43 -0.84 3.40
CA GLY A 246 11.21 -0.18 2.11
C GLY A 246 10.22 -0.92 1.20
N LEU A 247 9.38 -1.79 1.74
CA LEU A 247 8.45 -2.68 1.03
C LEU A 247 7.00 -2.18 1.02
N LEU A 248 6.67 -1.14 1.81
CA LEU A 248 5.31 -0.63 1.96
C LEU A 248 4.63 -0.26 0.63
N GLU A 249 5.30 0.51 -0.24
CA GLU A 249 4.71 0.87 -1.54
C GLU A 249 4.55 -0.35 -2.47
N ARG A 250 5.48 -1.30 -2.41
CA ARG A 250 5.48 -2.49 -3.27
C ARG A 250 4.35 -3.46 -2.92
N LEU A 251 4.04 -3.60 -1.64
CA LEU A 251 3.03 -4.56 -1.15
C LEU A 251 1.69 -3.89 -0.86
N GLY A 252 1.72 -2.72 -0.24
CA GLY A 252 0.54 -1.97 0.15
C GLY A 252 -0.08 -1.18 -0.99
N GLY A 253 0.70 -0.70 -1.98
CA GLY A 253 0.20 0.24 -2.99
C GLY A 253 -1.01 -0.26 -3.79
N GLU A 254 -0.93 -1.46 -4.36
CA GLU A 254 -2.03 -2.05 -5.13
C GLU A 254 -3.24 -2.37 -4.24
N VAL A 255 -3.00 -2.98 -3.09
CA VAL A 255 -4.05 -3.40 -2.14
C VAL A 255 -4.79 -2.20 -1.54
N VAL A 256 -4.07 -1.15 -1.20
CA VAL A 256 -4.65 0.10 -0.69
C VAL A 256 -5.45 0.78 -1.79
N SER A 257 -4.94 0.82 -3.02
CA SER A 257 -5.67 1.40 -4.15
C SER A 257 -7.00 0.68 -4.38
N THR A 258 -7.01 -0.65 -4.49
CA THR A 258 -8.25 -1.42 -4.71
C THR A 258 -9.22 -1.26 -3.55
N LEU A 259 -8.73 -1.29 -2.31
CA LEU A 259 -9.53 -1.04 -1.12
C LEU A 259 -10.19 0.33 -1.14
N ILE A 260 -9.47 1.39 -1.50
CA ILE A 260 -10.02 2.75 -1.56
C ILE A 260 -11.10 2.85 -2.63
N HIS A 261 -10.85 2.28 -3.82
CA HIS A 261 -11.85 2.22 -4.89
C HIS A 261 -13.13 1.53 -4.42
N ASP A 262 -13.00 0.36 -3.77
CA ASP A 262 -14.15 -0.40 -3.27
C ASP A 262 -14.88 0.34 -2.15
N ARG A 263 -14.15 1.02 -1.24
CA ARG A 263 -14.72 1.78 -0.13
C ARG A 263 -15.48 3.02 -0.59
N ILE A 264 -14.91 3.79 -1.52
CA ILE A 264 -15.60 4.94 -2.11
C ILE A 264 -16.88 4.46 -2.80
N ARG A 265 -16.81 3.39 -3.59
CA ARG A 265 -18.01 2.82 -4.23
C ARG A 265 -19.07 2.40 -3.22
N GLN A 266 -18.72 1.61 -2.22
CA GLN A 266 -19.66 1.14 -1.20
C GLN A 266 -20.29 2.30 -0.42
N HIS A 267 -19.50 3.30 -0.04
CA HIS A 267 -20.03 4.45 0.70
C HIS A 267 -21.00 5.26 -0.15
N VAL A 268 -20.64 5.58 -1.40
CA VAL A 268 -21.54 6.31 -2.32
C VAL A 268 -22.80 5.51 -2.62
N GLU A 269 -22.70 4.19 -2.83
CA GLU A 269 -23.87 3.32 -3.03
C GLU A 269 -24.79 3.27 -1.81
N LEU A 270 -24.25 3.22 -0.59
CA LEU A 270 -25.07 3.16 0.62
C LEU A 270 -25.73 4.50 0.96
N THR A 271 -25.04 5.61 0.70
CA THR A 271 -25.51 6.94 1.08
C THR A 271 -26.44 7.56 0.04
N CYS A 272 -26.17 7.37 -1.25
CA CYS A 272 -26.84 8.13 -2.31
C CYS A 272 -27.82 7.32 -3.16
N LYS A 273 -27.76 5.98 -3.11
CA LYS A 273 -28.57 5.16 -4.02
C LYS A 273 -30.05 5.23 -3.65
N GLY A 274 -30.84 5.84 -4.53
CA GLY A 274 -32.31 5.92 -4.39
C GLY A 274 -32.81 7.07 -3.50
N ASN A 275 -31.93 7.96 -3.04
CA ASN A 275 -32.34 9.24 -2.44
C ASN A 275 -31.76 10.37 -3.30
N PHE A 276 -32.64 11.19 -3.89
CA PHE A 276 -32.25 12.29 -4.78
C PHE A 276 -32.71 13.66 -4.26
N GLU A 277 -33.33 13.70 -3.08
CA GLU A 277 -33.94 14.89 -2.48
C GLU A 277 -32.93 15.76 -1.71
N THR A 278 -31.69 15.30 -1.57
CA THR A 278 -30.64 16.00 -0.81
C THR A 278 -29.33 16.09 -1.61
N GLU A 279 -28.54 17.12 -1.32
CA GLU A 279 -27.19 17.29 -1.86
C GLU A 279 -26.20 16.49 -1.00
N TYR A 280 -25.41 15.63 -1.64
CA TYR A 280 -24.45 14.75 -0.98
C TYR A 280 -23.00 15.11 -1.26
N LEU A 281 -22.69 15.93 -2.27
CA LEU A 281 -21.30 16.18 -2.66
C LEU A 281 -20.43 16.74 -1.52
N SER A 282 -20.91 17.74 -0.79
CA SER A 282 -20.16 18.33 0.33
C SER A 282 -19.90 17.32 1.45
N THR A 283 -20.89 16.49 1.76
CA THR A 283 -20.78 15.40 2.75
C THR A 283 -19.77 14.35 2.30
N LEU A 284 -19.80 13.94 1.03
CA LEU A 284 -18.88 12.97 0.46
C LEU A 284 -17.44 13.51 0.42
N GLU A 285 -17.26 14.78 0.07
CA GLU A 285 -15.95 15.45 0.07
C GLU A 285 -15.35 15.50 1.49
N ASN A 286 -16.16 15.85 2.48
CA ASN A 286 -15.75 15.87 3.89
C ASN A 286 -15.43 14.47 4.41
N TRP A 287 -16.24 13.47 4.06
CA TRP A 287 -15.97 12.07 4.41
C TRP A 287 -14.66 11.58 3.79
N LEU A 288 -14.42 11.87 2.50
CA LEU A 288 -13.20 11.48 1.81
C LEU A 288 -11.98 12.14 2.44
N ALA A 289 -12.05 13.42 2.78
CA ALA A 289 -10.97 14.14 3.44
C ALA A 289 -10.67 13.62 4.87
N THR A 290 -11.70 13.30 5.65
CA THR A 290 -11.53 12.90 7.06
C THR A 290 -11.21 11.42 7.23
N LYS A 291 -11.90 10.54 6.51
CA LYS A 291 -11.78 9.08 6.69
C LYS A 291 -10.75 8.47 5.74
N VAL A 292 -10.86 8.73 4.44
CA VAL A 292 -10.00 8.08 3.44
C VAL A 292 -8.60 8.71 3.43
N VAL A 293 -8.53 10.04 3.31
CA VAL A 293 -7.23 10.75 3.35
C VAL A 293 -6.60 10.64 4.73
N GLY A 294 -7.36 10.77 5.82
CA GLY A 294 -6.85 10.56 7.18
C GLY A 294 -6.25 9.16 7.39
N TRP A 295 -6.86 8.12 6.84
CA TRP A 295 -6.28 6.77 6.90
C TRP A 295 -5.03 6.61 6.02
N LEU A 296 -5.00 7.23 4.84
CA LEU A 296 -3.80 7.26 3.99
C LEU A 296 -2.64 8.02 4.66
N GLU A 297 -2.93 9.09 5.38
CA GLU A 297 -1.96 9.80 6.22
C GLU A 297 -1.45 8.92 7.36
N LEU A 298 -2.30 8.06 7.93
CA LEU A 298 -1.86 7.09 8.94
C LEU A 298 -0.90 6.03 8.36
N MET A 299 -1.14 5.61 7.11
CA MET A 299 -0.35 4.62 6.37
C MET A 299 1.00 5.18 5.89
N TYR A 300 0.96 6.33 5.23
CA TYR A 300 2.07 6.92 4.47
C TYR A 300 2.63 8.19 5.11
N GLY A 301 2.03 8.66 6.20
CA GLY A 301 2.49 9.84 6.93
C GLY A 301 3.91 9.63 7.43
N GLU A 302 4.82 10.41 6.86
CA GLU A 302 6.13 10.61 7.43
C GLU A 302 5.97 11.38 8.74
N VAL A 303 6.67 10.94 9.79
CA VAL A 303 6.96 11.78 10.95
C VAL A 303 7.97 12.83 10.47
N GLN A 304 7.51 13.85 9.75
CA GLN A 304 8.35 15.01 9.45
C GLN A 304 8.31 15.95 10.64
N GLU A 305 9.36 15.91 11.47
CA GLU A 305 9.60 16.90 12.53
C GLU A 305 9.93 18.30 11.99
N ASN A 306 10.08 18.49 10.68
CA ASN A 306 10.42 19.78 10.08
C ASN A 306 9.31 20.29 9.15
N LYS A 307 8.61 21.33 9.61
CA LYS A 307 7.65 22.16 8.86
C LYS A 307 8.33 22.92 7.71
N SER A 308 8.70 22.22 6.64
CA SER A 308 8.98 22.85 5.35
C SER A 308 8.07 22.24 4.30
N GLU A 309 7.42 23.11 3.53
CA GLU A 309 6.33 22.90 2.57
C GLU A 309 6.67 21.96 1.40
N VAL A 310 7.09 20.73 1.66
CA VAL A 310 7.03 19.66 0.67
C VAL A 310 5.62 19.12 0.76
N LYS A 311 4.74 19.54 -0.15
CA LYS A 311 3.42 18.92 -0.34
C LYS A 311 3.64 17.42 -0.36
N SER A 312 3.21 16.73 0.70
CA SER A 312 3.37 15.29 0.78
C SER A 312 2.75 14.65 -0.47
N PRO A 313 3.30 13.54 -0.98
CA PRO A 313 2.73 12.83 -2.14
C PRO A 313 1.21 12.60 -1.98
N ILE A 314 0.75 12.44 -0.74
CA ILE A 314 -0.65 12.30 -0.33
C ILE A 314 -1.54 13.47 -0.79
N HIS A 315 -1.08 14.72 -0.73
CA HIS A 315 -1.88 15.87 -1.18
C HIS A 315 -2.07 15.86 -2.71
N SER A 316 -1.10 15.37 -3.48
CA SER A 316 -1.26 15.21 -4.94
C SER A 316 -2.26 14.10 -5.28
N HIS A 317 -2.39 13.09 -4.42
CA HIS A 317 -3.36 12.02 -4.59
C HIS A 317 -4.79 12.44 -4.21
N LYS A 318 -4.97 13.48 -3.39
CA LYS A 318 -6.30 13.96 -2.98
C LYS A 318 -7.19 14.34 -4.16
N GLU A 319 -6.67 15.08 -5.14
CA GLU A 319 -7.44 15.46 -6.33
C GLU A 319 -7.85 14.24 -7.17
N ARG A 320 -6.96 13.25 -7.28
CA ARG A 320 -7.27 11.99 -7.97
C ARG A 320 -8.36 11.19 -7.25
N LEU A 321 -8.35 11.19 -5.91
CA LEU A 321 -9.40 10.55 -5.11
C LEU A 321 -10.74 11.27 -5.23
N LEU A 322 -10.74 12.61 -5.25
CA LEU A 322 -11.94 13.40 -5.50
C LEU A 322 -12.51 13.13 -6.90
N ASN A 323 -11.67 13.11 -7.93
CA ASN A 323 -12.11 12.76 -9.29
C ASN A 323 -12.69 11.34 -9.37
N LEU A 324 -12.09 10.38 -8.66
CA LEU A 324 -12.63 9.02 -8.56
C LEU A 324 -14.00 9.00 -7.87
N MET A 325 -14.17 9.78 -6.80
CA MET A 325 -15.44 9.91 -6.09
C MET A 325 -16.51 10.52 -7.00
N TYR A 326 -16.22 11.63 -7.70
CA TYR A 326 -17.15 12.23 -8.66
C TYR A 326 -17.49 11.27 -9.80
N GLU A 327 -16.52 10.51 -10.32
CA GLU A 327 -16.75 9.53 -11.38
C GLU A 327 -17.69 8.42 -10.88
N THR A 328 -17.46 7.92 -9.66
CA THR A 328 -18.26 6.86 -9.05
C THR A 328 -19.69 7.33 -8.77
N TYR A 329 -19.84 8.52 -8.19
CA TYR A 329 -21.13 9.16 -7.95
C TYR A 329 -21.92 9.36 -9.25
N ALA A 330 -21.27 9.92 -10.27
CA ALA A 330 -21.89 10.17 -11.56
C ALA A 330 -22.34 8.86 -12.24
N ARG A 331 -21.52 7.80 -12.21
CA ARG A 331 -21.91 6.49 -12.78
C ARG A 331 -23.16 5.92 -12.10
N ILE A 332 -23.20 5.94 -10.77
CA ILE A 332 -24.36 5.44 -10.00
C ILE A 332 -25.62 6.25 -10.34
N HIS A 333 -25.53 7.57 -10.43
CA HIS A 333 -26.68 8.42 -10.77
C HIS A 333 -27.09 8.29 -12.25
N ILE A 334 -26.14 8.10 -13.17
CA ILE A 334 -26.44 7.80 -14.58
C ILE A 334 -27.27 6.52 -14.70
N ASP A 335 -26.92 5.47 -13.95
CA ASP A 335 -27.67 4.21 -13.94
C ASP A 335 -29.10 4.38 -13.39
N GLN A 336 -29.32 5.39 -12.55
CA GLN A 336 -30.62 5.74 -11.97
C GLN A 336 -31.31 6.91 -12.68
N MET A 337 -30.75 7.42 -13.79
CA MET A 337 -31.18 8.67 -14.41
C MET A 337 -32.66 8.66 -14.81
N PHE A 338 -33.18 7.53 -15.28
CA PHE A 338 -34.60 7.41 -15.61
C PHE A 338 -35.48 7.68 -14.38
N THR A 339 -35.14 7.10 -13.24
CA THR A 339 -35.90 7.29 -11.99
C THR A 339 -35.79 8.75 -11.52
N ILE A 340 -34.59 9.32 -11.56
CA ILE A 340 -34.34 10.74 -11.26
C ILE A 340 -35.25 11.65 -12.11
N ILE A 341 -35.40 11.36 -13.41
CA ILE A 341 -36.28 12.14 -14.28
C ILE A 341 -37.75 12.02 -13.86
N ILE A 342 -38.22 10.81 -13.57
CA ILE A 342 -39.62 10.59 -13.20
C ILE A 342 -39.96 11.32 -11.90
N GLU A 343 -39.05 11.33 -10.92
CA GLU A 343 -39.22 11.95 -9.59
C GLU A 343 -39.00 13.47 -9.59
N TYR A 344 -38.75 14.09 -10.75
CA TYR A 344 -38.66 15.55 -10.84
C TYR A 344 -40.02 16.21 -10.52
N PRO A 345 -40.09 17.25 -9.67
CA PRO A 345 -39.01 18.15 -9.24
C PRO A 345 -38.30 17.78 -7.92
N GLU A 346 -38.71 16.74 -7.22
CA GLU A 346 -38.15 16.38 -5.90
C GLU A 346 -36.68 15.95 -6.02
N SER A 347 -36.31 15.33 -7.14
CA SER A 347 -34.94 14.92 -7.48
C SER A 347 -34.00 16.06 -7.93
N LEU A 348 -34.42 17.33 -7.83
CA LEU A 348 -33.61 18.48 -8.26
C LEU A 348 -32.22 18.55 -7.59
N PRO A 349 -32.06 18.32 -6.27
CA PRO A 349 -30.76 18.35 -5.61
C PRO A 349 -29.79 17.30 -6.19
N GLY A 350 -30.23 16.07 -6.40
CA GLY A 350 -29.42 15.03 -7.04
C GLY A 350 -29.00 15.39 -8.48
N LEU A 351 -29.84 16.12 -9.22
CA LEU A 351 -29.47 16.64 -10.55
C LEU A 351 -28.41 17.75 -10.48
N GLN A 352 -28.44 18.60 -9.46
CA GLN A 352 -27.44 19.65 -9.27
C GLN A 352 -26.07 19.06 -8.95
N ASP A 353 -26.01 18.05 -8.08
CA ASP A 353 -24.79 17.31 -7.79
C ASP A 353 -24.25 16.57 -9.03
N LEU A 354 -25.14 15.90 -9.77
CA LEU A 354 -24.74 15.22 -11.01
C LEU A 354 -24.20 16.21 -12.06
N LYS A 355 -24.77 17.41 -12.16
CA LYS A 355 -24.26 18.47 -13.03
C LYS A 355 -22.82 18.82 -12.69
N VAL A 356 -22.54 19.10 -11.42
CA VAL A 356 -21.19 19.42 -10.94
C VAL A 356 -20.23 18.27 -11.27
N CYS A 357 -20.64 17.03 -11.04
CA CYS A 357 -19.82 15.87 -11.38
C CYS A 357 -19.50 15.81 -12.88
N LEU A 358 -20.50 15.97 -13.77
CA LEU A 358 -20.33 15.92 -15.22
C LEU A 358 -19.47 17.07 -15.79
N GLU A 359 -19.28 18.16 -15.06
CA GLU A 359 -18.31 19.19 -15.38
C GLU A 359 -16.87 18.76 -15.07
N LYS A 360 -16.69 17.88 -14.07
CA LYS A 360 -15.39 17.34 -13.65
C LYS A 360 -15.01 16.05 -14.38
N VAL A 361 -15.99 15.25 -14.80
CA VAL A 361 -15.76 13.93 -15.40
C VAL A 361 -16.34 13.81 -16.80
N ASN A 362 -15.64 13.07 -17.67
CA ASN A 362 -16.03 12.88 -19.07
C ASN A 362 -17.03 11.73 -19.25
N LEU A 363 -18.23 11.83 -18.67
CA LEU A 363 -19.26 10.78 -18.71
C LEU A 363 -20.53 11.13 -19.50
N ARG A 364 -20.58 12.29 -20.18
CA ARG A 364 -21.77 12.71 -20.97
C ARG A 364 -22.21 11.67 -22.01
N GLY A 365 -21.27 11.03 -22.71
CA GLY A 365 -21.60 9.98 -23.69
C GLY A 365 -22.23 8.73 -23.03
N VAL A 366 -21.73 8.34 -21.85
CA VAL A 366 -22.28 7.22 -21.07
C VAL A 366 -23.70 7.53 -20.59
N LEU A 367 -23.93 8.77 -20.14
CA LEU A 367 -25.26 9.26 -19.75
C LEU A 367 -26.26 9.12 -20.90
N VAL A 368 -25.92 9.63 -22.10
CA VAL A 368 -26.81 9.57 -23.28
C VAL A 368 -27.13 8.12 -23.64
N GLN A 369 -26.11 7.25 -23.71
CA GLN A 369 -26.31 5.85 -24.06
C GLN A 369 -27.19 5.12 -23.04
N SER A 370 -26.89 5.28 -21.75
CA SER A 370 -27.64 4.62 -20.66
C SER A 370 -29.09 5.10 -20.61
N LEU A 371 -29.31 6.41 -20.71
CA LEU A 371 -30.65 6.99 -20.66
C LEU A 371 -31.50 6.58 -21.86
N ARG A 372 -30.95 6.57 -23.08
CA ARG A 372 -31.67 6.09 -24.28
C ARG A 372 -32.12 4.64 -24.12
N GLN A 373 -31.22 3.77 -23.66
CA GLN A 373 -31.54 2.38 -23.37
C GLN A 373 -32.64 2.26 -22.30
N ALA A 374 -32.58 3.07 -21.25
CA ALA A 374 -33.61 3.08 -20.20
C ALA A 374 -34.98 3.55 -20.72
N LEU A 375 -35.02 4.57 -21.58
CA LEU A 375 -36.26 5.06 -22.19
C LEU A 375 -36.88 4.01 -23.13
N GLU A 376 -36.08 3.40 -24.00
CA GLU A 376 -36.54 2.35 -24.91
C GLU A 376 -37.12 1.14 -24.16
N THR A 377 -36.45 0.72 -23.09
CA THR A 377 -36.83 -0.49 -22.34
C THR A 377 -37.98 -0.27 -21.35
N ARG A 378 -38.09 0.92 -20.73
CA ARG A 378 -39.02 1.18 -19.63
C ARG A 378 -40.21 2.07 -19.98
N LEU A 379 -40.12 2.87 -21.04
CA LEU A 379 -41.13 3.89 -21.37
C LEU A 379 -41.69 3.73 -22.78
N LEU A 380 -40.85 3.43 -23.77
CA LEU A 380 -41.22 3.42 -25.19
C LEU A 380 -41.63 2.02 -25.69
N HIS A 381 -42.30 1.24 -24.85
CA HIS A 381 -42.89 -0.04 -25.25
C HIS A 381 -44.43 0.06 -25.33
N PRO A 382 -45.11 -0.77 -26.16
CA PRO A 382 -46.56 -0.66 -26.41
C PRO A 382 -47.47 -0.85 -25.18
N GLY A 383 -46.91 -1.20 -24.03
CA GLY A 383 -47.65 -1.44 -22.78
C GLY A 383 -47.76 -0.22 -21.85
N VAL A 384 -47.13 0.91 -22.18
CA VAL A 384 -47.16 2.14 -21.37
C VAL A 384 -48.28 3.07 -21.83
N ASN A 385 -49.00 3.68 -20.88
CA ASN A 385 -50.05 4.65 -21.23
C ASN A 385 -49.44 5.91 -21.84
N THR A 386 -50.11 6.48 -22.84
CA THR A 386 -49.67 7.72 -23.50
C THR A 386 -49.57 8.91 -22.54
N THR A 387 -50.37 8.94 -21.47
CA THR A 387 -50.29 9.96 -20.41
C THR A 387 -48.97 9.91 -19.66
N ASP A 388 -48.46 8.71 -19.39
CA ASP A 388 -47.25 8.50 -18.61
C ASP A 388 -46.02 8.88 -19.46
N ILE A 389 -46.06 8.54 -20.76
CA ILE A 389 -45.05 8.97 -21.75
C ILE A 389 -44.97 10.50 -21.82
N LEU A 390 -46.11 11.19 -21.92
CA LEU A 390 -46.13 12.66 -21.99
C LEU A 390 -45.64 13.30 -20.70
N THR A 391 -46.00 12.74 -19.54
CA THR A 391 -45.55 13.24 -18.23
C THR A 391 -44.05 13.06 -18.07
N ALA A 392 -43.52 11.88 -18.39
CA ALA A 392 -42.10 11.58 -18.37
C ALA A 392 -41.32 12.48 -19.35
N TYR A 393 -41.88 12.78 -20.53
CA TYR A 393 -41.28 13.69 -21.50
C TYR A 393 -41.17 15.13 -20.96
N ILE A 394 -42.23 15.65 -20.34
CA ILE A 394 -42.21 16.99 -19.71
C ILE A 394 -41.15 17.04 -18.60
N ASN A 395 -41.09 16.01 -17.76
CA ASN A 395 -40.11 15.92 -16.68
C ASN A 395 -38.68 15.79 -17.23
N ALA A 396 -38.48 15.01 -18.31
CA ALA A 396 -37.19 14.86 -18.98
C ALA A 396 -36.68 16.20 -19.51
N ILE A 397 -37.54 17.00 -20.17
CA ILE A 397 -37.16 18.34 -20.64
C ILE A 397 -36.67 19.20 -19.47
N ARG A 398 -37.39 19.19 -18.35
CA ARG A 398 -37.06 20.02 -17.18
C ARG A 398 -35.76 19.55 -16.52
N ALA A 399 -35.61 18.24 -16.29
CA ALA A 399 -34.43 17.66 -15.66
C ALA A 399 -33.17 17.81 -16.53
N LEU A 400 -33.24 17.50 -17.82
CA LEU A 400 -32.09 17.59 -18.73
C LEU A 400 -31.62 19.04 -18.95
N ARG A 401 -32.53 20.02 -18.91
CA ARG A 401 -32.16 21.44 -18.95
C ARG A 401 -31.38 21.90 -17.71
N VAL A 402 -31.58 21.25 -16.56
CA VAL A 402 -30.78 21.53 -15.36
C VAL A 402 -29.35 21.03 -15.56
N LEU A 403 -29.18 19.81 -16.07
CA LEU A 403 -27.87 19.20 -16.35
C LEU A 403 -27.10 19.90 -17.47
N ASP A 404 -27.80 20.27 -18.54
CA ASP A 404 -27.23 20.94 -19.70
C ASP A 404 -28.13 22.09 -20.19
N PRO A 405 -27.84 23.33 -19.77
CA PRO A 405 -28.57 24.50 -20.21
C PRO A 405 -28.50 24.76 -21.72
N SER A 406 -27.51 24.19 -22.43
CA SER A 406 -27.37 24.36 -23.88
C SER A 406 -28.41 23.59 -24.69
N GLY A 407 -29.04 22.57 -24.08
CA GLY A 407 -30.03 21.70 -24.74
C GLY A 407 -29.43 20.58 -25.59
N VAL A 408 -28.10 20.49 -25.72
CA VAL A 408 -27.44 19.46 -26.54
C VAL A 408 -27.73 18.06 -26.03
N LEU A 409 -27.72 17.84 -24.71
CA LEU A 409 -28.09 16.53 -24.13
C LEU A 409 -29.52 16.12 -24.47
N LEU A 410 -30.45 17.08 -24.53
CA LEU A 410 -31.85 16.84 -24.82
C LEU A 410 -32.07 16.45 -26.29
N ASP A 411 -31.31 17.05 -27.21
CA ASP A 411 -31.39 16.71 -28.64
C ASP A 411 -30.77 15.33 -28.97
N LEU A 412 -29.86 14.84 -28.11
CA LEU A 412 -29.12 13.59 -28.32
C LEU A 412 -29.80 12.34 -27.73
N VAL A 413 -30.66 12.52 -26.73
CA VAL A 413 -31.41 11.47 -26.02
C VAL A 413 -32.76 11.29 -26.68
#